data_AF-G5JH12-F1
#
_entry.id   AF-G5JH12-F1
#
_cell.length_a   1.000
_cell.length_b   1.000
_cell.length_c   1.000
_cell.angle_alpha   90.00
_cell.angle_beta   90.00
_cell.angle_gamma   90.00
#
_symmetry.space_group_name_H-M   'P 1'
#
loop_
_entity.id
_entity.type
_entity.pdbx_description
1 polymer ?
#
loop_
_entity_poly.entity_id
_entity_poly.type
_entity_poly.pdbx_seq_one_letter_code
_entity_poly.pdbx_strand_id
1 'polypeptide(L)' 'SITATNVNNLWSLKSTVPGISINNQTGVVTVDHTAVQPHSDIIATAVKGNSDVSEEHTVQMPIKEATPTAPIV' A
#
# COMPACT_ATOMS: atom_id res chain seq x y z
N SER A 1 -9.96 -4.28 5.17
CA SER A 1 -9.26 -2.99 5.13
C SER A 1 -8.21 -2.96 6.23
N ILE A 2 -7.14 -2.19 6.04
CA ILE A 2 -6.08 -2.01 7.03
C ILE A 2 -6.14 -0.56 7.48
N THR A 3 -5.91 -0.31 8.77
CA THR A 3 -5.97 1.04 9.34
C THR A 3 -4.63 1.37 9.98
N ALA A 4 -4.09 2.53 9.61
CA ALA A 4 -2.98 3.16 10.31
C ALA A 4 -3.49 4.34 11.14
N THR A 5 -2.85 4.58 12.28
CA THR A 5 -3.16 5.73 13.15
C THR A 5 -1.90 6.54 13.40
N ASN A 6 -2.02 7.86 13.35
CA ASN A 6 -1.00 8.77 13.83
C ASN A 6 -1.38 9.24 15.23
N VAL A 7 -0.57 8.89 16.23
CA VAL A 7 -0.71 9.37 17.61
C VAL A 7 0.62 9.96 18.05
N ASN A 8 0.62 11.17 18.59
CA ASN A 8 1.83 11.87 19.01
C ASN A 8 2.92 11.93 17.93
N ASN A 9 2.50 12.21 16.68
CA ASN A 9 3.38 12.25 15.51
C ASN A 9 4.05 10.91 15.16
N LEU A 10 3.54 9.79 15.68
CA LEU A 10 4.01 8.44 15.37
C LEU A 10 2.92 7.64 14.68
N TRP A 11 3.27 7.05 13.55
CA TRP A 11 2.42 6.17 12.78
C TRP A 11 2.56 4.72 13.23
N SER A 12 1.42 4.04 13.32
CA SER A 12 1.35 2.61 13.60
C SER A 12 0.20 1.96 12.84
N LEU A 13 0.38 0.68 12.47
CA LEU A 13 -0.71 -0.15 11.98
C LEU A 13 -1.54 -0.64 13.17
N LYS A 14 -2.86 -0.58 13.07
CA LYS A 14 -3.78 -1.11 14.09
C LYS A 14 -3.67 -2.63 14.22
N SER A 15 -3.21 -3.30 13.17
CA SER A 15 -2.99 -4.75 13.16
C SER A 15 -1.77 -5.07 12.30
N THR A 16 -0.97 -6.04 12.75
CA THR A 16 0.16 -6.55 11.97
C THR A 16 -0.37 -7.39 10.82
N VAL A 17 0.03 -7.05 9.60
CA VAL A 17 -0.32 -7.79 8.39
C VAL A 17 0.98 -8.19 7.68
N PRO A 18 1.20 -9.49 7.40
CA PRO A 18 2.38 -9.93 6.66
C PRO A 18 2.52 -9.20 5.32
N GLY A 19 3.73 -8.73 5.01
CA GLY A 19 4.02 -8.02 3.77
C GLY A 19 3.48 -6.58 3.71
N ILE A 20 3.00 -6.01 4.83
CA ILE A 20 2.63 -4.59 4.91
C ILE A 20 3.33 -3.95 6.10
N SER A 21 3.99 -2.83 5.86
CA SER A 21 4.66 -2.06 6.89
C SER A 21 4.40 -0.57 6.74
N ILE A 22 4.61 0.18 7.82
CA ILE A 22 4.50 1.63 7.84
C ILE A 22 5.73 2.24 8.49
N ASN A 23 6.29 3.28 7.88
CA ASN A 23 7.32 4.09 8.51
C ASN A 23 6.68 4.92 9.62
N ASN A 24 7.18 4.77 10.85
CA ASN A 24 6.59 5.41 12.03
C ASN A 24 6.73 6.95 12.07
N GLN A 25 7.66 7.53 11.31
CA GLN A 25 7.90 8.98 11.26
C GLN A 25 7.16 9.63 10.10
N THR A 26 7.19 9.01 8.91
CA THR A 26 6.65 9.62 7.69
C THR A 26 5.25 9.16 7.34
N GLY A 27 4.81 8.00 7.85
CA GLY A 27 3.53 7.39 7.48
C GLY A 27 3.54 6.71 6.12
N VAL A 28 4.71 6.60 5.46
CA VAL A 28 4.84 5.86 4.20
C VAL A 28 4.50 4.39 4.44
N VAL A 29 3.52 3.89 3.68
CA VAL A 29 3.10 2.48 3.70
C VAL A 29 3.82 1.74 2.58
N THR A 30 4.45 0.63 2.92
CA THR A 30 5.07 -0.28 1.96
C THR A 30 4.24 -1.56 1.90
N VAL A 31 3.83 -1.95 0.70
CA VAL A 31 3.08 -3.17 0.41
C VAL A 31 3.95 -4.10 -0.43
N ASP A 32 4.33 -5.24 0.13
CA ASP A 32 5.06 -6.29 -0.57
C ASP A 32 4.14 -7.10 -1.48
N HIS A 33 4.73 -7.68 -2.52
CA HIS A 33 4.03 -8.56 -3.47
C HIS A 33 3.40 -9.81 -2.83
N THR A 34 3.75 -10.15 -1.58
CA THR A 34 3.16 -11.26 -0.84
C THR A 34 1.84 -10.89 -0.17
N ALA A 35 1.56 -9.60 0.02
CA ALA A 35 0.38 -9.11 0.70
C ALA A 35 -0.84 -8.95 -0.22
N VAL A 36 -0.62 -8.83 -1.53
CA VAL A 36 -1.66 -8.53 -2.53
C VAL A 36 -1.44 -9.33 -3.81
N GLN A 37 -2.53 -9.56 -4.57
CA GLN A 37 -2.41 -10.22 -5.87
C GLN A 37 -1.80 -9.27 -6.91
N PRO A 38 -1.05 -9.79 -7.90
CA PRO A 38 -0.62 -8.98 -9.04
C PRO A 38 -1.82 -8.35 -9.76
N HIS A 39 -1.66 -7.15 -10.33
CA HIS A 39 -2.74 -6.39 -10.98
C HIS A 39 -3.91 -5.97 -10.08
N SER A 40 -3.84 -6.17 -8.77
CA SER A 40 -4.87 -5.66 -7.85
C SER A 40 -4.75 -4.15 -7.65
N ASP A 41 -5.90 -3.50 -7.41
CA ASP A 41 -5.95 -2.11 -7.02
C ASP A 41 -5.68 -1.95 -5.52
N ILE A 42 -4.75 -1.08 -5.19
CA ILE A 42 -4.44 -0.65 -3.83
C ILE A 42 -5.01 0.76 -3.69
N ILE A 43 -6.01 0.91 -2.83
CA ILE A 43 -6.68 2.18 -2.57
C ILE A 43 -6.33 2.67 -1.16
N ALA A 44 -5.82 3.90 -1.07
CA ALA A 44 -5.49 4.55 0.17
C ALA A 44 -6.35 5.80 0.39
N THR A 45 -6.91 5.91 1.58
CA THR A 45 -7.69 7.06 2.04
C THR A 45 -7.18 7.48 3.41
N ALA A 46 -7.01 8.78 3.64
CA ALA A 46 -6.70 9.33 4.95
C ALA A 46 -7.90 10.10 5.48
N VAL A 47 -8.07 10.11 6.80
CA VAL A 47 -9.08 10.94 7.46
C VAL A 47 -8.37 11.76 8.53
N LYS A 48 -8.55 13.08 8.51
CA LYS A 48 -8.01 13.97 9.54
C LYS A 48 -9.17 14.63 10.30
N GLY A 49 -9.25 14.36 11.60
CA GLY A 49 -10.38 14.83 12.42
C GLY A 49 -11.69 14.12 12.08
N ASN A 50 -12.82 14.82 12.20
CA ASN A 50 -14.14 14.21 12.09
C ASN A 50 -14.81 14.33 10.70
N SER A 51 -14.20 14.98 9.71
CA SER A 51 -14.97 15.33 8.49
C SER A 51 -14.18 15.49 7.19
N ASP A 52 -12.85 15.41 7.21
CA ASP A 52 -12.05 15.66 6.00
C ASP A 52 -11.37 14.36 5.56
N VAL A 53 -12.05 13.63 4.67
CA VAL A 53 -11.49 12.46 3.98
C VAL A 53 -10.63 13.00 2.84
N SER A 54 -9.37 12.58 2.78
CA SER A 54 -8.49 12.92 1.68
C SER A 54 -9.02 12.37 0.36
N GLU A 55 -8.54 12.91 -0.75
CA GLU A 55 -8.69 12.25 -2.04
C GLU A 55 -8.19 10.80 -1.95
N GLU A 56 -8.90 9.90 -2.62
CA GLU A 56 -8.52 8.50 -2.73
C GLU A 56 -7.30 8.41 -3.64
N HIS A 57 -6.27 7.69 -3.19
CA HIS A 57 -5.11 7.39 -4.01
C HIS A 57 -5.13 5.92 -4.42
N THR A 58 -5.17 5.67 -5.72
CA THR A 58 -5.21 4.32 -6.28
C THR A 58 -3.92 4.00 -7.01
N VAL A 59 -3.33 2.85 -6.71
CA VAL A 59 -2.15 2.31 -7.37
C VAL A 59 -2.41 0.85 -7.74
N GLN A 60 -2.06 0.46 -8.96
CA GLN A 60 -2.10 -0.95 -9.37
C GLN A 60 -0.81 -1.68 -9.03
N MET A 61 -0.94 -2.88 -8.45
CA MET A 61 0.22 -3.71 -8.16
C MET A 61 0.86 -4.20 -9.48
N PRO A 62 2.17 -3.98 -9.70
CA PRO A 62 2.83 -4.40 -10.92
C PRO A 62 2.79 -5.92 -11.08
N ILE A 63 2.79 -6.38 -12.33
CA ILE A 63 3.05 -7.77 -12.69
C ILE A 63 4.52 -7.96 -13.00
N LYS A 64 5.02 -9.18 -12.71
CA LYS A 64 6.28 -9.63 -13.27
C LYS A 64 6.14 -9.71 -14.79
N GLU A 65 7.10 -9.13 -15.51
CA GLU A 65 7.15 -9.23 -16.96
C GLU A 65 7.31 -10.69 -17.40
N ALA A 66 6.56 -11.08 -18.44
CA ALA A 66 6.68 -12.41 -19.02
C ALA A 66 8.07 -12.55 -19.68
N THR A 67 8.65 -13.74 -19.61
CA THR A 67 9.88 -14.03 -20.36
C THR A 67 9.62 -13.76 -21.85
N PRO A 68 10.41 -12.87 -22.51
CA PRO A 68 10.21 -12.58 -23.92
C PRO A 68 10.42 -13.83 -24.77
N THR A 69 9.71 -13.91 -25.89
CA THR A 69 9.92 -14.99 -26.87
C THR A 69 11.35 -14.96 -27.38
N ALA A 70 11.96 -16.13 -27.56
CA ALA A 70 13.30 -16.25 -28.13
C ALA A 70 13.35 -15.55 -29.51
N PRO A 71 14.48 -14.90 -29.86
CA PRO A 71 14.61 -14.23 -31.15
C PRO A 71 14.48 -15.24 -32.29
N ILE A 72 13.75 -14.84 -33.34
CA ILE A 72 13.63 -15.61 -34.57
C ILE A 72 14.85 -15.24 -35.43
N VAL A 73 15.62 -16.26 -35.86
CA VAL A 73 16.78 -16.15 -36.75
C VAL A 73 16.39 -16.34 -38.21
#